data_AF-A0A3M5C3C5-F1
#
_entry.id   AF-A0A3M5C3C5-F1
#
_cell.length_a   1.000
_cell.length_b   1.000
_cell.length_c   1.000
_cell.angle_alpha   90.00
_cell.angle_beta   90.00
_cell.angle_gamma   90.00
#
_symmetry.space_group_name_H-M   'P 1'
#
loop_
_entity.id
_entity.type
_entity.pdbx_description
1 polymer ?
#
loop_
_entity_poly.entity_id
_entity_poly.type
_entity_poly.pdbx_seq_one_letter_code
_entity_poly.pdbx_strand_id
1 'polypeptide(L)'
;MRLLAFKPVYRSAHVLQSEYAMKEMTADDERLARQVIRLLELFALNADDTEQRIVGICQRAWTPVGQVAAVCVQPRFVCLARTTLDRMLAHDIKVVAIVNFPHGSSNIQSVTSQVRAALLSGADEIDVVYPFRALLGGDRQPGLGSR
;
A
#
# COMPACT_ATOMS: atom_id res chain seq x y z
N MET A 1 -50.16 -9.49 12.24
CA MET A 1 -50.76 -8.19 12.59
C MET A 1 -49.90 -7.10 11.96
N ARG A 2 -50.54 -6.28 11.09
CA ARG A 2 -50.10 -5.00 10.49
C ARG A 2 -48.69 -4.84 9.90
N LEU A 3 -48.73 -4.89 8.57
CA LEU A 3 -48.12 -4.02 7.56
C LEU A 3 -47.90 -2.54 7.96
N LEU A 4 -46.82 -1.97 7.43
CA LEU A 4 -46.64 -0.64 6.77
C LEU A 4 -45.43 0.13 7.32
N ALA A 5 -44.57 0.79 6.55
CA ALA A 5 -44.18 0.80 5.14
C ALA A 5 -43.28 2.05 5.02
N PHE A 6 -42.14 1.98 4.32
CA PHE A 6 -41.64 3.14 3.57
C PHE A 6 -40.69 2.67 2.46
N LYS A 7 -41.25 2.50 1.26
CA LYS A 7 -40.63 2.83 -0.03
C LYS A 7 -41.48 3.98 -0.60
N PRO A 8 -41.02 4.87 -1.50
CA PRO A 8 -40.02 4.67 -2.57
C PRO A 8 -39.09 5.91 -2.74
N VAL A 9 -38.18 6.03 -3.73
CA VAL A 9 -38.43 6.61 -5.07
C VAL A 9 -37.33 6.18 -6.06
N TYR A 10 -37.74 5.43 -7.08
CA TYR A 10 -37.29 5.42 -8.49
C TYR A 10 -35.83 5.74 -8.88
N ARG A 11 -35.13 4.70 -9.36
CA ARG A 11 -34.53 4.72 -10.71
C ARG A 11 -34.76 3.34 -11.35
N SER A 12 -35.25 3.32 -12.59
CA SER A 12 -35.89 2.19 -13.26
C SER A 12 -35.05 0.90 -13.35
N ALA A 13 -35.71 -0.24 -13.11
CA ALA A 13 -35.13 -1.58 -13.00
C ALA A 13 -34.75 -2.26 -14.34
N HIS A 14 -34.52 -1.52 -15.43
CA HIS A 14 -34.32 -2.10 -16.77
C HIS A 14 -32.99 -1.75 -17.46
N VAL A 15 -32.06 -1.06 -16.81
CA VAL A 15 -30.78 -0.64 -17.45
C VAL A 15 -29.51 -1.10 -16.71
N LEU A 16 -29.60 -1.90 -15.65
CA LEU A 16 -28.42 -2.36 -14.87
C LEU A 16 -28.31 -3.88 -14.74
N GLN A 17 -28.65 -4.65 -15.77
CA GLN A 17 -28.46 -6.12 -15.77
C GLN A 17 -27.54 -6.64 -16.88
N SER A 18 -26.62 -5.83 -17.44
CA SER A 18 -25.84 -6.25 -18.61
C SER A 18 -24.31 -6.14 -18.56
N GLU A 19 -23.64 -5.72 -17.48
CA GLU A 19 -22.16 -5.53 -17.58
C GLU A 19 -21.28 -6.17 -16.50
N TYR A 20 -21.85 -6.85 -15.50
CA TYR A 20 -21.07 -7.71 -14.59
C TYR A 20 -21.75 -9.08 -14.47
N ALA A 21 -21.86 -9.79 -15.60
CA ALA A 21 -21.88 -11.24 -15.52
C ALA A 21 -20.56 -11.64 -14.85
N MET A 22 -20.64 -12.36 -13.72
CA MET A 22 -19.48 -13.00 -13.10
C MET A 22 -18.87 -13.92 -14.16
N LYS A 23 -17.84 -13.43 -14.86
CA LYS A 23 -17.14 -14.20 -15.88
C LYS A 23 -16.53 -15.42 -15.17
N GLU A 24 -16.76 -16.61 -15.72
CA GLU A 24 -16.13 -17.81 -15.19
C GLU A 24 -14.60 -17.63 -15.19
N MET A 25 -13.98 -17.88 -14.04
CA MET A 25 -12.53 -17.79 -13.87
C MET A 25 -11.88 -18.91 -14.68
N THR A 26 -11.07 -18.54 -15.68
CA THR A 26 -10.34 -19.52 -16.48
C THR A 26 -9.04 -19.94 -15.78
N ALA A 27 -8.44 -21.05 -16.23
CA ALA A 27 -7.12 -21.47 -15.74
C ALA A 27 -6.03 -20.41 -16.01
N ASP A 28 -6.16 -19.67 -17.13
CA ASP A 28 -5.27 -18.56 -17.45
C ASP A 28 -5.47 -17.38 -16.49
N ASP A 29 -6.71 -17.07 -16.12
CA ASP A 29 -7.01 -16.02 -15.13
C ASP A 29 -6.41 -16.39 -13.76
N GLU A 30 -6.51 -17.67 -13.33
CA GLU A 30 -5.89 -18.13 -12.09
C GLU A 30 -4.36 -18.02 -12.14
N ARG A 31 -3.75 -18.47 -13.24
CA ARG A 31 -2.31 -18.37 -13.44
C ARG A 31 -1.84 -16.92 -13.40
N LEU A 32 -2.55 -16.02 -14.08
CA LEU A 32 -2.25 -14.60 -14.10
C LEU A 32 -2.42 -13.98 -12.71
N ALA A 33 -3.49 -14.31 -11.99
CA ALA A 33 -3.71 -13.83 -10.62
C ALA A 33 -2.55 -14.22 -9.69
N ARG A 34 -2.07 -15.47 -9.77
CA ARG A 34 -0.90 -15.91 -8.99
C ARG A 34 0.38 -15.15 -9.34
N GLN A 35 0.57 -14.80 -10.61
CA GLN A 35 1.71 -13.97 -11.03
C GLN A 35 1.58 -12.54 -10.48
N VAL A 36 0.39 -11.94 -10.59
CA VAL A 36 0.12 -10.58 -10.12
C VAL A 36 0.31 -10.47 -8.61
N ILE A 37 -0.13 -11.47 -7.82
CA ILE A 37 0.04 -11.46 -6.35
C ILE A 37 1.49 -11.26 -5.95
N ARG A 38 2.44 -11.89 -6.66
CA ARG A 38 3.88 -11.76 -6.40
C ARG A 38 4.46 -10.39 -6.75
N LEU A 39 3.67 -9.51 -7.35
CA LEU A 39 4.04 -8.13 -7.70
C LEU A 39 3.34 -7.10 -6.80
N LEU A 40 2.49 -7.54 -5.87
CA LEU A 40 1.75 -6.64 -5.00
C LEU A 40 2.58 -6.19 -3.80
N GLU A 41 2.24 -5.01 -3.31
CA GLU A 41 2.65 -4.53 -2.00
C GLU A 41 1.41 -4.35 -1.13
N LEU A 42 1.50 -4.77 0.13
CA LEU A 42 0.43 -4.53 1.10
C LEU A 42 0.75 -3.30 1.96
N PHE A 43 -0.17 -2.33 1.98
CA PHE A 43 0.03 -1.03 2.59
C PHE A 43 -0.61 -0.93 3.99
N ALA A 44 0.16 -0.42 4.96
CA ALA A 44 -0.32 0.09 6.24
C ALA A 44 0.16 1.54 6.42
N LEU A 45 -0.62 2.48 5.86
CA LEU A 45 -0.29 3.90 5.80
C LEU A 45 -1.30 4.83 6.51
N ASN A 46 -2.21 4.31 7.34
CA ASN A 46 -3.12 5.17 8.09
C ASN A 46 -2.39 5.86 9.24
N ALA A 47 -2.86 7.04 9.63
CA ALA A 47 -2.28 7.80 10.74
C ALA A 47 -2.36 7.03 12.07
N ASP A 48 -3.41 6.22 12.25
CA ASP A 48 -3.76 5.45 13.44
C ASP A 48 -3.35 3.97 13.36
N ASP A 49 -2.54 3.58 12.38
CA ASP A 49 -2.03 2.21 12.31
C ASP A 49 -1.27 1.84 13.59
N THR A 50 -1.61 0.68 14.14
CA THR A 50 -1.03 0.13 15.38
C THR A 50 0.00 -0.97 15.08
N GLU A 51 0.84 -1.29 16.06
CA GLU A 51 1.79 -2.40 15.95
C GLU A 51 1.09 -3.73 15.60
N GLN A 52 -0.07 -4.00 16.19
CA GLN A 52 -0.86 -5.20 15.91
C GLN A 52 -1.30 -5.26 14.44
N ARG A 53 -1.65 -4.10 13.86
CA ARG A 53 -2.00 -4.02 12.44
C ARG A 53 -0.78 -4.26 11.55
N ILE A 54 0.40 -3.79 11.92
CA ILE A 54 1.65 -4.06 11.19
C ILE A 54 2.00 -5.55 11.25
N VAL A 55 1.88 -6.19 12.42
CA VAL A 55 2.08 -7.64 12.51
C VAL A 55 1.07 -8.38 11.62
N GLY A 56 -0.20 -7.97 11.67
CA GLY A 56 -1.26 -8.57 10.87
C GLY A 56 -1.06 -8.39 9.36
N ILE A 57 -0.47 -7.27 8.90
CA ILE A 57 -0.19 -7.09 7.46
C ILE A 57 0.98 -7.97 7.01
N CYS A 58 2.02 -8.12 7.83
CA CYS A 58 3.13 -9.04 7.56
C CYS A 58 2.63 -10.48 7.45
N GLN A 59 1.72 -10.90 8.32
CA GLN A 59 1.07 -12.22 8.25
C GLN A 59 0.26 -12.40 6.96
N ARG A 60 -0.52 -11.38 6.56
CA ARG A 60 -1.31 -11.43 5.31
C ARG A 60 -0.46 -11.35 4.04
N ALA A 61 0.76 -10.82 4.12
CA ALA A 61 1.71 -10.79 3.01
C ALA A 61 2.08 -12.21 2.54
N TRP A 62 1.99 -13.19 3.43
CA TRP A 62 2.03 -14.60 3.09
C TRP A 62 0.62 -15.12 2.76
N THR A 63 0.19 -14.96 1.51
CA THR A 63 -1.17 -15.38 1.11
C THR A 63 -1.25 -16.91 0.92
N PRO A 64 -2.45 -17.52 0.96
CA PRO A 64 -2.63 -18.96 0.67
C PRO A 64 -2.17 -19.41 -0.73
N VAL A 65 -1.97 -18.48 -1.66
CA VAL A 65 -1.64 -18.76 -3.06
C VAL A 65 -0.25 -18.25 -3.47
N GLY A 66 0.54 -17.76 -2.51
CA GLY A 66 1.88 -17.24 -2.71
C GLY A 66 2.12 -15.94 -1.92
N GLN A 67 3.38 -15.61 -1.68
CA GLN A 67 3.71 -14.35 -1.04
C GLN A 67 3.56 -13.16 -1.99
N VAL A 68 3.24 -12.00 -1.42
CA VAL A 68 3.34 -10.70 -2.11
C VAL A 68 4.82 -10.28 -2.25
N ALA A 69 5.10 -9.23 -3.02
CA ALA A 69 6.45 -8.71 -3.15
C ALA A 69 6.93 -8.03 -1.85
N ALA A 70 6.08 -7.18 -1.27
CA ALA A 70 6.48 -6.36 -0.13
C ALA A 70 5.32 -5.99 0.81
N VAL A 71 5.70 -5.47 1.98
CA VAL A 71 4.84 -4.65 2.83
C VAL A 71 5.35 -3.22 2.84
N CYS A 72 4.46 -2.26 2.70
CA CYS A 72 4.79 -0.83 2.73
C CYS A 72 4.23 -0.18 3.99
N VAL A 73 5.11 0.42 4.80
CA VAL A 73 4.80 0.97 6.12
C VAL A 73 5.44 2.34 6.34
N GLN A 74 4.90 3.10 7.30
CA GLN A 74 5.54 4.34 7.74
C GLN A 74 6.89 4.06 8.45
N PRO A 75 7.86 5.00 8.42
CA PRO A 75 9.24 4.74 8.87
C PRO A 75 9.34 4.22 10.31
N ARG A 76 8.46 4.69 11.21
CA ARG A 76 8.41 4.24 12.61
C ARG A 76 8.12 2.74 12.79
N PHE A 77 7.54 2.08 11.78
CA PHE A 77 7.15 0.67 11.84
C PHE A 77 8.08 -0.27 11.07
N VAL A 78 9.10 0.26 10.39
CA VAL A 78 10.02 -0.53 9.56
C VAL A 78 10.68 -1.64 10.37
N CYS A 79 11.27 -1.31 11.52
CA CYS A 79 11.93 -2.29 12.38
C CYS A 79 10.97 -3.40 12.84
N LEU A 80 9.73 -3.04 13.20
CA LEU A 80 8.70 -4.01 13.59
C LEU A 80 8.33 -4.93 12.42
N ALA A 81 8.11 -4.37 11.22
CA ALA A 81 7.75 -5.14 10.03
C ALA A 81 8.89 -6.12 9.65
N ARG A 82 10.13 -5.63 9.58
CA ARG A 82 11.30 -6.44 9.25
C ARG A 82 11.49 -7.58 10.25
N THR A 83 11.47 -7.26 11.55
CA THR A 83 11.57 -8.25 12.63
C THR A 83 10.45 -9.29 12.57
N THR A 84 9.23 -8.86 12.25
CA THR A 84 8.08 -9.78 12.14
C THR A 84 8.26 -10.77 10.99
N LEU A 85 8.62 -10.26 9.81
CA LEU A 85 8.85 -11.10 8.62
C LEU A 85 10.04 -12.06 8.83
N ASP A 86 11.10 -11.62 9.50
CA ASP A 86 12.26 -12.47 9.80
C ASP A 86 11.90 -13.60 10.77
N ARG A 87 11.06 -13.33 11.78
CA ARG A 87 10.53 -14.36 12.69
C ARG A 87 9.62 -15.36 11.98
N MET A 88 8.96 -14.93 10.90
CA MET A 88 8.16 -15.79 10.04
C MET A 88 9.01 -16.55 9.00
N LEU A 89 10.34 -16.36 8.97
CA LEU A 89 11.23 -16.87 7.93
C LEU A 89 10.84 -16.42 6.51
N ALA A 90 10.17 -15.27 6.40
CA ALA A 90 9.66 -14.69 5.15
C ALA A 90 10.59 -13.59 4.61
N HIS A 91 11.88 -13.91 4.47
CA HIS A 91 12.92 -12.95 4.07
C HIS A 91 12.78 -12.44 2.62
N ASP A 92 12.06 -13.19 1.78
CA ASP A 92 11.79 -12.78 0.39
C ASP A 92 10.73 -11.67 0.29
N ILE A 93 9.92 -11.46 1.33
CA ILE A 93 8.98 -10.34 1.40
C ILE A 93 9.76 -9.10 1.85
N LYS A 94 9.77 -8.08 1.00
CA LYS A 94 10.49 -6.81 1.25
C LYS A 94 9.74 -5.91 2.21
N VAL A 95 10.48 -5.08 2.95
CA VAL A 95 9.94 -3.97 3.73
C VAL A 95 10.23 -2.68 2.98
N VAL A 96 9.17 -2.06 2.45
CA VAL A 96 9.20 -0.73 1.83
C VAL A 96 8.87 0.30 2.90
N ALA A 97 9.70 1.34 3.01
CA ALA A 97 9.40 2.50 3.84
C ALA A 97 8.93 3.66 2.98
N ILE A 98 7.70 4.13 3.21
CA ILE A 98 7.22 5.37 2.59
C ILE A 98 7.77 6.58 3.37
N VAL A 99 8.37 7.54 2.67
CA VAL A 99 8.90 8.78 3.25
C VAL A 99 8.36 10.01 2.51
N ASN A 100 8.44 11.16 3.17
CA ASN A 100 7.88 12.43 2.67
C ASN A 100 6.35 12.40 2.41
N PHE A 101 5.66 11.39 2.94
CA PHE A 101 4.25 11.15 2.72
C PHE A 101 3.36 11.84 3.76
N PRO A 102 2.15 12.30 3.40
CA PRO A 102 1.58 12.29 2.04
C PRO A 102 1.91 13.56 1.23
N HIS A 103 2.57 14.53 1.86
CA HIS A 103 2.54 15.91 1.37
C HIS A 103 3.60 16.25 0.32
N GLY A 104 4.71 15.51 0.25
CA GLY A 104 5.82 15.84 -0.65
C GLY A 104 6.47 17.17 -0.27
N SER A 105 7.07 17.26 0.91
CA SER A 105 7.81 18.45 1.35
C SER A 105 9.03 18.69 0.45
N SER A 106 9.34 19.95 0.17
CA SER A 106 10.56 20.39 -0.52
C SER A 106 11.79 20.48 0.40
N ASN A 107 11.63 20.20 1.71
CA ASN A 107 12.75 20.18 2.64
C ASN A 107 13.59 18.90 2.47
N ILE A 108 14.58 18.98 1.58
CA ILE A 108 15.49 17.86 1.25
C ILE A 108 16.15 17.29 2.51
N GLN A 109 16.65 18.12 3.42
CA GLN A 109 17.34 17.66 4.63
C GLN A 109 16.45 16.80 5.53
N SER A 110 15.19 17.20 5.70
CA SER A 110 14.20 16.42 6.44
C SER A 110 13.92 15.08 5.75
N VAL A 111 13.72 15.09 4.43
CA VAL A 111 13.46 13.87 3.65
C VAL A 111 14.66 12.91 3.72
N THR A 112 15.89 13.39 3.47
CA THR A 112 17.09 12.56 3.56
C THR A 112 17.30 11.99 4.97
N SER A 113 16.90 12.72 6.02
CA SER A 113 16.96 12.21 7.40
C SER A 113 15.96 11.09 7.64
N GLN A 114 14.74 11.19 7.11
CA GLN A 114 13.75 10.10 7.15
C GLN A 114 14.24 8.87 6.40
N VAL A 115 14.82 9.05 5.19
CA VAL A 115 15.41 7.97 4.40
C VAL A 115 16.50 7.24 5.19
N ARG A 116 17.44 7.98 5.78
CA ARG A 116 18.51 7.39 6.59
C ARG A 116 17.96 6.61 7.79
N ALA A 117 16.99 7.15 8.49
CA ALA A 117 16.36 6.47 9.62
C ALA A 117 15.65 5.17 9.19
N ALA A 118 14.95 5.18 8.06
CA ALA A 118 14.29 4.00 7.52
C ALA A 118 15.30 2.90 7.12
N LEU A 119 16.38 3.27 6.43
CA LEU A 119 17.46 2.33 6.07
C LEU A 119 18.10 1.70 7.31
N LEU A 120 18.43 2.51 8.32
CA LEU A 120 18.97 2.01 9.60
C LEU A 120 17.99 1.10 10.36
N SER A 121 16.68 1.29 10.13
CA SER A 121 15.64 0.46 10.74
C SER A 121 15.39 -0.85 9.99
N GLY A 122 16.07 -1.09 8.85
CA GLY A 122 15.98 -2.33 8.08
C GLY A 122 15.02 -2.29 6.89
N ALA A 123 14.72 -1.12 6.33
CA ALA A 123 13.99 -1.03 5.07
C ALA A 123 14.83 -1.61 3.92
N ASP A 124 14.21 -2.47 3.11
CA ASP A 124 14.78 -2.99 1.87
C ASP A 124 14.68 -1.95 0.74
N GLU A 125 13.57 -1.21 0.74
CA GLU A 125 13.22 -0.24 -0.30
C GLU A 125 12.66 1.05 0.31
N ILE A 126 12.80 2.16 -0.41
CA ILE A 126 12.37 3.48 0.02
C ILE A 126 11.48 4.11 -1.05
N ASP A 127 10.21 4.31 -0.72
CA ASP A 127 9.28 5.08 -1.54
C ASP A 127 9.27 6.52 -1.07
N VAL A 128 9.65 7.44 -1.96
CA VAL A 128 9.69 8.88 -1.65
C VAL A 128 8.54 9.58 -2.37
N VAL A 129 7.68 10.29 -1.62
CA VAL A 129 6.76 11.23 -2.27
C VAL A 129 7.56 12.43 -2.78
N TYR A 130 7.61 12.57 -4.10
CA TYR A 130 8.27 13.69 -4.77
C TYR A 130 7.68 15.04 -4.32
N PRO A 131 8.45 16.15 -4.24
CA PRO A 131 7.94 17.47 -3.88
C PRO A 131 7.08 18.10 -4.99
N PHE A 132 5.96 17.48 -5.31
CA PHE A 132 5.12 17.79 -6.46
C PHE A 132 4.52 19.19 -6.38
N ARG A 133 4.25 19.71 -5.18
CA ARG A 133 3.73 21.07 -5.00
C ARG A 133 4.74 22.14 -5.42
N ALA A 134 6.03 21.94 -5.14
CA ALA A 134 7.09 22.85 -5.58
C ALA A 134 7.19 22.83 -7.12
N LEU A 135 7.18 21.64 -7.72
CA LEU A 135 7.20 21.48 -9.18
C LEU A 135 6.01 22.17 -9.86
N LEU A 136 4.79 21.98 -9.34
CA LEU A 136 3.59 22.65 -9.85
C LEU A 136 3.65 24.17 -9.65
N GLY A 137 4.35 24.64 -8.61
CA GLY A 137 4.67 26.05 -8.39
C GLY A 137 5.81 26.61 -9.27
N GLY A 138 6.37 25.80 -10.17
CA GLY A 138 7.45 26.18 -11.08
C GLY A 138 8.86 25.94 -10.53
N ASP A 139 9.00 25.52 -9.28
CA ASP A 139 10.28 25.22 -8.67
C ASP A 139 10.66 23.74 -8.86
N ARG A 140 11.63 23.50 -9.74
CA ARG A 140 12.16 22.16 -10.03
C ARG A 140 13.32 21.77 -9.13
N GLN A 141 13.95 22.74 -8.44
CA GLN A 141 15.20 22.50 -7.72
C GLN A 141 15.08 21.43 -6.62
N PRO A 142 14.00 21.39 -5.81
CA PRO A 142 13.87 20.40 -4.74
C PRO A 142 13.89 18.94 -5.21
N GLY A 143 13.46 18.67 -6.44
CA GLY A 143 13.42 17.32 -7.00
C GLY A 143 14.65 16.88 -7.79
N LEU A 144 15.56 17.81 -8.09
CA LEU A 144 16.79 17.51 -8.83
C LEU A 144 17.96 17.11 -7.91
N GLY A 145 17.83 17.33 -6.61
CA GLY A 145 18.90 17.15 -5.63
C GLY A 145 20.00 18.22 -5.78
N SER A 146 20.64 18.59 -4.68
CA SER A 146 21.91 19.33 -4.75
C SER A 146 22.98 18.36 -5.24
N ARG A 147 23.64 18.69 -6.36
CA ARG A 147 24.81 17.96 -6.85
C ARG A 147 25.93 17.91 -5.81
#